data_AF-A0A3A1XG10-F1
#
_entry.id   AF-A0A3A1XG10-F1
#
_cell.length_a   1.000
_cell.length_b   1.000
_cell.length_c   1.000
_cell.angle_alpha   90.00
_cell.angle_beta   90.00
_cell.angle_gamma   90.00
#
_symmetry.space_group_name_H-M   'P 1'
#
loop_
_entity.id
_entity.type
_entity.pdbx_description
1 polymer ?
#
loop_
_entity_poly.entity_id
_entity_poly.type
_entity_poly.pdbx_seq_one_letter_code
_entity_poly.pdbx_strand_id
1 'polypeptide(L)'
;MFSGEENKKRRVYSSKYALSSLCVCSKCGDVYRRIAWNNRGVRSIVWRCCTRWENGPSACDAPTVKEEELQSATVKAINKILTVPGEVLDTLNNNIREIIAGNNLSELETVDKKIADKQAILLTLLKAKKDYTKTANEIDELKGKKQQLLIEKAGQEDAKRRIREMEDFLKSERHDISEYDEKLVR
;
A
#
# COMPACT_ATOMS: atom_id res chain seq x y z
N MET A 1 9.74 -0.96 -33.39
CA MET A 1 8.70 0.09 -33.45
C MET A 1 9.37 1.41 -33.17
N PHE A 2 9.15 2.42 -34.01
CA PHE A 2 9.85 3.71 -33.97
C PHE A 2 8.95 4.76 -33.30
N SER A 3 9.32 5.25 -32.12
CA SER A 3 8.69 6.41 -31.51
C SER A 3 9.55 7.66 -31.76
N GLY A 4 9.00 8.66 -32.43
CA GLY A 4 9.65 9.97 -32.56
C GLY A 4 9.14 10.81 -33.73
N GLU A 5 8.68 12.01 -33.41
CA GLU A 5 8.22 13.09 -34.30
C GLU A 5 9.22 13.46 -35.40
N GLU A 6 8.68 13.99 -36.50
CA GLU A 6 9.34 14.45 -37.72
C GLU A 6 10.38 15.56 -37.45
N ASN A 7 11.59 15.19 -37.00
CA ASN A 7 12.87 15.92 -37.26
C ASN A 7 14.07 15.43 -36.42
N LYS A 8 13.93 14.40 -35.57
CA LYS A 8 15.08 13.85 -34.82
C LYS A 8 15.68 12.63 -35.53
N LYS A 9 17.02 12.58 -35.66
CA LYS A 9 17.76 11.44 -36.21
C LYS A 9 17.29 10.14 -35.55
N ARG A 10 16.66 9.24 -36.32
CA ARG A 10 16.14 7.97 -35.82
C ARG A 10 17.31 7.07 -35.41
N ARG A 11 17.52 6.90 -34.10
CA ARG A 11 18.54 6.00 -33.54
C ARG A 11 18.01 4.56 -33.60
N VAL A 12 18.85 3.62 -34.05
CA VAL A 12 18.51 2.19 -34.02
C VAL A 12 18.28 1.76 -32.58
N TYR A 13 17.10 1.23 -32.31
CA TYR A 13 16.75 0.66 -31.01
C TYR A 13 17.62 -0.56 -30.72
N SER A 14 18.27 -0.56 -29.56
CA SER A 14 19.01 -1.72 -29.05
C SER A 14 18.51 -2.02 -27.65
N SER A 15 17.86 -3.17 -27.47
CA SER A 15 17.35 -3.65 -26.17
C SER A 15 18.40 -4.39 -25.35
N LYS A 16 19.69 -4.31 -25.74
CA LYS A 16 20.77 -5.07 -25.09
C LYS A 16 20.87 -4.76 -23.59
N TYR A 17 20.68 -3.50 -23.20
CA TYR A 17 20.66 -3.08 -21.80
C TYR A 17 19.33 -2.39 -21.50
N ALA A 18 18.71 -2.66 -20.35
CA ALA A 18 17.35 -2.21 -20.05
C ALA A 18 17.17 -0.68 -20.14
N LEU A 19 18.17 0.09 -19.71
CA LEU A 19 18.16 1.57 -19.76
C LEU A 19 18.41 2.14 -21.16
N SER A 20 18.77 1.30 -22.14
CA SER A 20 19.00 1.74 -23.52
C SER A 20 17.70 2.30 -24.09
N SER A 21 17.80 3.45 -24.79
CA SER A 21 16.66 4.19 -25.35
C SER A 21 15.61 4.73 -24.36
N LEU A 22 15.67 4.36 -23.08
CA LEU A 22 14.87 4.98 -22.01
C LEU A 22 15.51 6.27 -21.51
N CYS A 23 16.84 6.32 -21.42
CA CYS A 23 17.56 7.51 -20.94
C CYS A 23 17.65 8.57 -22.03
N VAL A 24 16.91 9.67 -21.87
CA VAL A 24 16.87 10.80 -22.82
C VAL A 24 17.59 12.02 -22.24
N CYS A 25 18.30 12.75 -23.10
CA CYS A 25 18.98 13.99 -22.74
C CYS A 25 17.99 15.14 -22.57
N SER A 26 17.95 15.74 -21.38
CA SER A 26 17.13 16.92 -21.10
C SER A 26 17.53 18.17 -21.89
N LYS A 27 18.78 18.25 -22.38
CA LYS A 27 19.29 19.42 -23.12
C LYS A 27 18.93 19.42 -24.60
N CYS A 28 19.15 18.31 -25.29
CA CYS A 28 18.94 18.21 -26.75
C CYS A 28 17.85 17.21 -27.16
N GLY A 29 17.33 16.41 -26.21
CA GLY A 29 16.30 15.41 -26.48
C GLY A 29 16.76 14.15 -27.22
N ASP A 30 18.07 14.00 -27.51
CA ASP A 30 18.65 12.76 -28.04
C ASP A 30 18.90 11.75 -26.90
N VAL A 31 19.04 10.46 -27.21
CA VAL A 31 19.23 9.40 -26.20
C VAL A 31 20.64 9.39 -25.63
N TYR A 32 20.79 8.89 -24.41
CA TYR A 32 22.07 8.49 -23.85
C TYR A 32 22.46 7.08 -24.36
N ARG A 33 23.76 6.87 -24.54
CA ARG A 33 24.36 5.59 -24.91
C ARG A 33 25.37 5.15 -23.86
N ARG A 34 25.35 3.87 -23.52
CA ARG A 34 26.35 3.17 -22.69
C ARG A 34 27.67 3.04 -23.43
N ILE A 35 28.77 3.43 -22.81
CA ILE A 35 30.12 3.46 -23.39
C ILE A 35 31.11 2.88 -22.36
N ALA A 36 31.98 1.99 -22.82
CA ALA A 36 33.13 1.55 -22.03
C ALA A 36 34.18 2.68 -22.01
N TRP A 37 34.50 3.16 -20.82
CA TRP A 37 35.42 4.26 -20.60
C TRP A 37 36.68 3.76 -19.91
N ASN A 38 37.85 4.12 -20.43
CA ASN A 38 39.12 3.86 -19.79
C ASN A 38 39.83 5.18 -19.54
N ASN A 39 40.02 5.52 -18.26
CA ASN A 39 40.77 6.70 -17.85
C ASN A 39 41.97 6.26 -17.01
N ARG A 40 43.19 6.51 -17.51
CA ARG A 40 44.45 6.21 -16.78
C ARG A 40 44.50 4.78 -16.21
N GLY A 41 44.01 3.79 -16.96
CA GLY A 41 43.99 2.39 -16.57
C GLY A 41 42.74 1.95 -15.79
N VAL A 42 41.91 2.89 -15.34
CA VAL A 42 40.65 2.59 -14.66
C VAL A 42 39.54 2.42 -15.70
N ARG A 43 39.05 1.19 -15.85
CA ARG A 43 37.89 0.87 -16.68
C ARG A 43 36.61 1.18 -15.88
N SER A 44 35.69 1.89 -16.50
CA SER A 44 34.37 2.22 -15.96
C SER A 44 33.35 2.23 -17.09
N ILE A 45 32.07 2.14 -16.75
CA ILE A 45 30.99 2.27 -17.72
C ILE A 45 30.31 3.60 -17.48
N VAL A 46 30.14 4.35 -18.57
CA VAL A 46 29.49 5.65 -18.54
C VAL A 46 28.41 5.75 -19.59
N TRP A 47 27.44 6.61 -19.34
CA TRP A 47 26.39 6.98 -20.26
C TRP A 47 26.65 8.40 -20.75
N ARG A 48 26.69 8.58 -22.07
CA ARG A 48 26.82 9.91 -22.70
C ARG A 48 25.71 10.16 -23.70
N CYS A 49 25.24 11.40 -23.77
CA CYS A 49 24.32 11.85 -24.82
C CYS A 49 24.91 11.58 -26.21
N CYS A 50 24.14 10.96 -27.11
CA CYS A 50 24.64 10.62 -28.45
C CYS A 50 25.04 11.85 -29.27
N THR A 51 24.30 12.95 -29.17
CA THR A 51 24.64 14.22 -29.85
C THR A 51 25.99 14.76 -29.38
N ARG A 52 26.25 14.75 -28.06
CA ARG A 52 27.54 15.16 -27.48
C ARG A 52 28.67 14.20 -27.87
N TRP A 53 28.38 12.91 -27.92
CA TRP A 53 29.35 11.88 -28.27
C TRP A 53 29.83 12.01 -29.72
N GLU A 54 28.91 12.25 -30.64
CA GLU A 54 29.21 12.29 -32.08
C GLU A 54 29.73 13.66 -32.54
N ASN A 55 29.19 14.75 -32.00
CA ASN A 55 29.47 16.11 -32.49
C ASN A 55 30.24 16.97 -31.46
N GLY A 56 30.63 16.39 -30.32
CA GLY A 56 31.39 17.07 -29.29
C GLY A 56 30.54 17.93 -28.33
N PRO A 57 31.19 18.53 -27.32
CA PRO A 57 30.52 19.28 -26.26
C PRO A 57 29.88 20.60 -26.71
N SER A 58 30.31 21.17 -27.85
CA SER A 58 29.68 22.37 -28.42
C SER A 58 28.27 22.12 -28.95
N ALA A 59 28.00 20.92 -29.47
CA ALA A 59 26.68 20.54 -29.97
C ALA A 59 25.71 20.17 -28.83
N CYS A 60 26.24 19.64 -27.72
CA CYS A 60 25.49 19.37 -26.51
C CYS A 60 26.46 19.24 -25.33
N ASP A 61 26.27 20.04 -24.29
CA ASP A 61 27.09 20.09 -23.08
C ASP A 61 26.48 19.24 -21.94
N ALA A 62 25.65 18.25 -22.27
CA ALA A 62 25.06 17.34 -21.28
C ALA A 62 26.15 16.52 -20.57
N PRO A 63 26.02 16.26 -19.25
CA PRO A 63 27.05 15.59 -18.47
C PRO A 63 27.30 14.14 -18.92
N THR A 64 28.44 13.60 -18.52
CA THR A 64 28.70 12.15 -18.58
C THR A 64 28.22 11.56 -17.26
N VAL A 65 27.36 10.55 -17.31
CA VAL A 65 26.76 9.92 -16.12
C VAL A 65 27.39 8.55 -15.92
N LYS A 66 27.76 8.17 -14.71
CA LYS A 66 28.26 6.82 -14.44
C LYS A 66 27.11 5.82 -14.44
N GLU A 67 27.36 4.57 -14.85
CA GLU A 67 26.32 3.54 -14.86
C GLU A 67 25.74 3.30 -13.46
N GLU A 68 26.59 3.30 -12.43
CA GLU A 68 26.19 3.05 -11.05
C GLU A 68 25.27 4.16 -10.50
N GLU A 69 25.54 5.42 -10.88
CA GLU A 69 24.70 6.57 -10.52
C GLU A 69 23.30 6.46 -11.15
N LEU A 70 23.25 6.06 -12.42
CA LEU A 70 22.02 5.89 -13.16
C LEU A 70 21.18 4.72 -12.62
N GLN A 71 21.83 3.60 -12.30
CA GLN A 71 21.21 2.44 -11.66
C GLN A 71 20.66 2.78 -10.27
N SER A 72 21.45 3.48 -9.43
CA SER A 72 20.99 3.93 -8.11
C SER A 72 19.80 4.88 -8.20
N ALA A 73 19.82 5.82 -9.15
CA ALA A 73 18.68 6.71 -9.40
C ALA A 73 17.43 5.93 -9.83
N THR A 74 17.59 4.88 -10.65
CA THR A 74 16.49 4.03 -11.10
C THR A 74 15.86 3.25 -9.95
N VAL A 75 16.67 2.60 -9.10
CA VAL A 75 16.20 1.90 -7.90
C VAL A 75 15.44 2.86 -6.97
N LYS A 76 15.99 4.05 -6.73
CA LYS A 76 15.31 5.08 -5.92
C LYS A 76 13.97 5.49 -6.50
N ALA A 77 13.87 5.64 -7.83
CA ALA A 77 12.61 5.98 -8.49
C ALA A 77 11.58 4.85 -8.36
N ILE A 78 12.01 3.60 -8.53
CA ILE A 78 11.14 2.42 -8.36
C ILE A 78 10.65 2.31 -6.91
N ASN A 79 11.53 2.44 -5.92
CA ASN A 79 11.13 2.37 -4.51
C ASN A 79 10.14 3.49 -4.14
N LYS A 80 10.26 4.68 -4.73
CA LYS A 80 9.25 5.75 -4.54
C LYS A 80 7.86 5.37 -5.05
N ILE A 81 7.76 4.53 -6.08
CA ILE A 81 6.49 4.05 -6.63
C ILE A 81 5.97 2.87 -5.81
N LEU A 82 6.85 1.95 -5.41
CA LEU A 82 6.49 0.76 -4.62
C LEU A 82 6.15 1.10 -3.16
N THR A 83 6.61 2.24 -2.66
CA THR A 83 6.23 2.71 -1.32
C THR A 83 4.80 3.20 -1.36
N VAL A 84 3.88 2.41 -0.79
CA VAL A 84 2.53 2.88 -0.49
C VAL A 84 2.66 4.00 0.57
N PRO A 85 2.17 5.23 0.31
CA PRO A 85 2.23 6.30 1.30
C PRO A 85 1.52 5.87 2.58
N GLY A 86 2.14 6.13 3.74
CA GLY A 86 1.56 5.77 5.04
C GLY A 86 0.12 6.29 5.22
N GLU A 87 -0.18 7.48 4.68
CA GLU A 87 -1.51 8.07 4.70
C GLU A 87 -2.58 7.21 4.00
N VAL A 88 -2.23 6.51 2.91
CA VAL A 88 -3.15 5.62 2.19
C VAL A 88 -3.43 4.37 3.02
N LEU A 89 -2.39 3.80 3.65
CA LEU A 89 -2.55 2.66 4.57
C LEU A 89 -3.38 3.05 5.79
N ASP A 90 -3.14 4.23 6.36
CA ASP A 90 -3.89 4.74 7.51
C ASP A 90 -5.36 4.97 7.16
N THR A 91 -5.65 5.54 5.99
CA THR A 91 -7.02 5.72 5.50
C THR A 91 -7.73 4.39 5.33
N LEU A 92 -7.07 3.41 4.70
CA LEU A 92 -7.61 2.07 4.51
C LEU A 92 -7.91 1.39 5.86
N ASN A 93 -6.98 1.46 6.80
CA ASN A 93 -7.13 0.88 8.13
C ASN A 93 -8.25 1.54 8.93
N ASN A 94 -8.39 2.87 8.84
CA ASN A 94 -9.47 3.59 9.52
C ASN A 94 -10.84 3.19 8.97
N ASN A 95 -11.01 3.10 7.66
CA ASN A 95 -12.27 2.66 7.04
C ASN A 95 -12.64 1.23 7.46
N ILE A 96 -11.65 0.33 7.49
CA ILE A 96 -11.84 -1.05 7.94
C ILE A 96 -12.26 -1.10 9.41
N ARG A 97 -11.62 -0.31 10.27
CA ARG A 97 -11.93 -0.23 11.71
C ARG A 97 -13.32 0.31 11.97
N GLU A 98 -13.76 1.36 11.25
CA GLU A 98 -15.09 1.93 11.39
C GLU A 98 -16.20 0.92 11.07
N ILE A 99 -16.04 0.14 10.00
CA ILE A 99 -17.02 -0.90 9.61
C ILE A 99 -17.15 -1.98 10.69
N ILE A 100 -16.06 -2.31 11.39
CA ILE A 100 -16.01 -3.41 12.36
C ILE A 100 -16.34 -2.96 13.78
N ALA A 101 -16.09 -1.70 14.11
CA ALA A 101 -16.39 -1.12 15.43
C ALA A 101 -17.89 -0.87 15.67
N GLY A 102 -18.78 -1.40 14.83
CA GLY A 102 -20.23 -1.41 15.05
C GLY A 102 -20.57 -1.59 16.53
N ASN A 103 -21.30 -0.62 17.07
CA ASN A 103 -21.40 -0.22 18.49
C ASN A 103 -22.10 -1.24 19.43
N ASN A 104 -21.68 -2.51 19.42
CA ASN A 104 -22.36 -3.59 20.17
C ASN A 104 -22.17 -3.49 21.70
N LEU A 105 -21.23 -2.68 22.20
CA LEU A 105 -21.01 -2.47 23.64
C LEU A 105 -22.18 -1.74 24.31
N SER A 106 -22.67 -0.67 23.69
CA SER A 106 -23.81 0.12 24.22
C SER A 106 -25.12 -0.68 24.21
N GLU A 107 -25.33 -1.52 23.19
CA GLU A 107 -26.52 -2.38 23.12
C GLU A 107 -26.51 -3.49 24.16
N LEU A 108 -25.37 -4.13 24.41
CA LEU A 108 -25.25 -5.16 25.45
C LEU A 108 -25.59 -4.61 26.84
N GLU A 109 -25.03 -3.46 27.20
CA GLU A 109 -25.34 -2.79 28.48
C GLU A 109 -26.83 -2.42 28.59
N THR A 110 -27.44 -1.99 27.49
CA THR A 110 -28.86 -1.65 27.44
C THR A 110 -29.74 -2.89 27.65
N VAL A 111 -29.37 -4.02 27.02
CA VAL A 111 -30.07 -5.30 27.20
C VAL A 111 -29.94 -5.81 28.63
N ASP A 112 -28.74 -5.71 29.23
CA ASP A 112 -28.51 -6.12 30.62
C ASP A 112 -29.33 -5.31 31.63
N LYS A 113 -29.42 -3.99 31.45
CA LYS A 113 -30.32 -3.15 32.27
C LYS A 113 -31.78 -3.60 32.14
N LYS A 114 -32.26 -3.82 30.92
CA LYS A 114 -33.65 -4.28 30.69
C LYS A 114 -33.95 -5.64 31.31
N ILE A 115 -32.98 -6.57 31.30
CA ILE A 115 -33.11 -7.86 31.97
C ILE A 115 -33.23 -7.66 33.47
N ALA A 116 -32.35 -6.85 34.08
CA ALA A 116 -32.37 -6.57 35.52
C ALA A 116 -33.69 -5.92 35.97
N ASP A 117 -34.17 -4.92 35.22
CA ASP A 117 -35.43 -4.24 35.51
C ASP A 117 -36.62 -5.20 35.47
N LYS A 118 -36.69 -6.06 34.43
CA LYS A 118 -37.77 -7.05 34.32
C LYS A 118 -37.68 -8.15 35.37
N GLN A 119 -36.47 -8.54 35.80
CA GLN A 119 -36.29 -9.47 36.92
C GLN A 119 -36.81 -8.87 38.23
N ALA A 120 -36.61 -7.57 38.48
CA ALA A 120 -37.17 -6.90 39.65
C ALA A 120 -38.71 -6.84 39.61
N ILE A 121 -39.29 -6.57 38.43
CA ILE A 121 -40.75 -6.62 38.21
C ILE A 121 -41.29 -8.04 38.45
N LEU A 122 -40.60 -9.07 37.94
CA LEU A 122 -40.97 -10.48 38.13
C LEU A 122 -41.04 -10.85 39.62
N LEU A 123 -40.03 -10.48 40.41
CA LEU A 123 -40.02 -10.70 41.86
C LEU A 123 -41.20 -10.02 42.56
N THR A 124 -41.62 -8.86 42.07
CA THR A 124 -42.75 -8.10 42.62
C THR A 124 -44.08 -8.78 42.29
N LEU A 125 -44.25 -9.26 41.06
CA LEU A 125 -45.44 -10.01 40.63
C LEU A 125 -45.59 -11.35 41.37
N LEU A 126 -44.47 -12.06 41.60
CA LEU A 126 -44.43 -13.29 42.38
C LEU A 126 -44.88 -13.05 43.83
N LYS A 127 -44.37 -12.01 44.49
CA LYS A 127 -44.81 -11.61 45.84
C LYS A 127 -46.29 -11.25 45.88
N ALA A 128 -46.79 -10.61 44.83
CA ALA A 128 -48.20 -10.25 44.70
C ALA A 128 -49.11 -11.39 44.23
N LYS A 129 -48.58 -12.60 43.98
CA LYS A 129 -49.29 -13.76 43.39
C LYS A 129 -50.06 -13.42 42.11
N LYS A 130 -49.55 -12.48 41.32
CA LYS A 130 -50.12 -12.08 40.02
C LYS A 130 -49.53 -12.94 38.91
N ASP A 131 -50.26 -13.04 37.80
CA ASP A 131 -49.73 -13.67 36.60
C ASP A 131 -48.48 -12.93 36.12
N TYR A 132 -47.43 -13.69 35.83
CA TYR A 132 -46.11 -13.23 35.46
C TYR A 132 -45.60 -13.83 34.15
N THR A 133 -46.38 -14.69 33.50
CA THR A 133 -46.03 -15.39 32.26
C THR A 133 -45.49 -14.44 31.19
N LYS A 134 -46.16 -13.30 30.99
CA LYS A 134 -45.70 -12.27 30.04
C LYS A 134 -44.31 -11.70 30.38
N THR A 135 -44.05 -11.42 31.66
CA THR A 135 -42.75 -10.87 32.09
C THR A 135 -41.64 -11.92 31.98
N ALA A 136 -41.95 -13.19 32.26
CA ALA A 136 -41.01 -14.30 32.08
C ALA A 136 -40.62 -14.49 30.60
N ASN A 137 -41.60 -14.50 29.69
CA ASN A 137 -41.35 -14.61 28.25
C ASN A 137 -40.47 -13.46 27.72
N GLU A 138 -40.75 -12.22 28.13
CA GLU A 138 -39.95 -11.05 27.75
C GLU A 138 -38.50 -11.12 28.27
N ILE A 139 -38.27 -11.72 29.44
CA ILE A 139 -36.91 -11.97 29.95
C ILE A 139 -36.18 -13.00 29.09
N ASP A 140 -36.85 -14.08 28.70
CA ASP A 140 -36.24 -15.12 27.89
C ASP A 140 -35.93 -14.64 26.46
N GLU A 141 -36.80 -13.81 25.87
CA GLU A 141 -36.52 -13.11 24.61
C GLU A 141 -35.28 -12.20 24.72
N LEU A 142 -35.18 -11.40 25.79
CA LEU A 142 -34.03 -10.52 26.02
C LEU A 142 -32.73 -11.31 26.23
N LYS A 143 -32.77 -12.46 26.91
CA LYS A 143 -31.62 -13.36 27.03
C LYS A 143 -31.20 -13.93 25.67
N GLY A 144 -32.17 -14.33 24.84
CA GLY A 144 -31.91 -14.74 23.47
C GLY A 144 -31.21 -13.64 22.66
N LYS A 145 -31.71 -12.40 22.73
CA LYS A 145 -31.09 -11.24 22.09
C LYS A 145 -29.67 -10.98 22.62
N LYS A 146 -29.44 -11.08 23.94
CA LYS A 146 -28.12 -10.95 24.54
C LYS A 146 -27.14 -11.98 23.97
N GLN A 147 -27.57 -13.23 23.84
CA GLN A 147 -26.72 -14.30 23.33
C GLN A 147 -26.35 -14.08 21.86
N GLN A 148 -27.28 -13.61 21.04
CA GLN A 148 -27.01 -13.22 19.65
C GLN A 148 -25.96 -12.10 19.57
N LEU A 149 -26.11 -11.04 20.36
CA LEU A 149 -25.14 -9.92 20.41
C LEU A 149 -23.75 -10.37 20.86
N LEU A 150 -23.65 -11.36 21.78
CA LEU A 150 -22.37 -11.93 22.21
C LEU A 150 -21.68 -12.71 21.08
N ILE A 151 -22.43 -13.47 20.28
CA ILE A 151 -21.91 -14.20 19.13
C ILE A 151 -21.38 -13.22 18.07
N GLU A 152 -22.16 -12.17 17.77
CA GLU A 152 -21.74 -11.12 16.84
C GLU A 152 -20.48 -10.39 17.32
N LYS A 153 -20.40 -10.06 18.62
CA LYS A 153 -19.21 -9.46 19.22
C LYS A 153 -17.99 -10.37 19.12
N ALA A 154 -18.14 -11.68 19.37
CA ALA A 154 -17.05 -12.63 19.23
C ALA A 154 -16.55 -12.71 17.77
N GLY A 155 -17.46 -12.71 16.80
CA GLY A 155 -17.13 -12.66 15.37
C GLY A 155 -16.40 -11.38 14.97
N GLN A 156 -16.81 -10.23 15.52
CA GLN A 156 -16.13 -8.94 15.31
C GLN A 156 -14.72 -8.92 15.90
N GLU A 157 -14.50 -9.48 17.10
CA GLU A 157 -13.16 -9.53 17.71
C GLU A 157 -12.17 -10.40 16.92
N ASP A 158 -12.64 -11.52 16.35
CA ASP A 158 -11.82 -12.34 15.44
C ASP A 158 -11.45 -11.56 14.16
N ALA A 159 -12.43 -10.86 13.56
CA ALA A 159 -12.17 -9.99 12.41
C ALA A 159 -11.16 -8.88 12.73
N LYS A 160 -11.29 -8.21 13.88
CA LYS A 160 -10.31 -7.22 14.36
C LYS A 160 -8.91 -7.82 14.52
N ARG A 161 -8.81 -9.06 15.02
CA ARG A 161 -7.52 -9.75 15.15
C ARG A 161 -6.89 -9.98 13.78
N ARG A 162 -7.63 -10.54 12.83
CA ARG A 162 -7.14 -10.80 11.46
C ARG A 162 -6.70 -9.54 10.73
N ILE A 163 -7.37 -8.41 10.97
CA ILE A 163 -6.96 -7.13 10.39
C ILE A 163 -5.70 -6.59 11.03
N ARG A 164 -5.53 -6.71 12.35
CA ARG A 164 -4.25 -6.37 12.98
C ARG A 164 -3.10 -7.21 12.41
N GLU A 165 -3.32 -8.51 12.22
CA GLU A 165 -2.35 -9.40 11.57
C GLU A 165 -2.02 -8.94 10.14
N MET A 166 -3.02 -8.50 9.37
CA MET A 166 -2.83 -7.94 8.02
C MET A 166 -2.11 -6.58 8.05
N GLU A 167 -2.44 -5.70 9.00
CA GLU A 167 -1.76 -4.42 9.20
C GLU A 167 -0.27 -4.63 9.52
N ASP A 168 0.03 -5.57 10.40
CA ASP A 168 1.41 -5.91 10.80
C ASP A 168 2.17 -6.54 9.64
N PHE A 169 1.53 -7.43 8.87
CA PHE A 169 2.09 -8.00 7.64
C PHE A 169 2.48 -6.90 6.65
N LEU A 170 1.55 -6.00 6.31
CA LEU A 170 1.78 -4.90 5.36
C LEU A 170 2.86 -3.92 5.84
N LYS A 171 3.00 -3.72 7.15
CA LYS A 171 4.08 -2.90 7.73
C LYS A 171 5.44 -3.60 7.73
N SER A 172 5.46 -4.91 7.92
CA SER A 172 6.68 -5.71 7.94
C SER A 172 7.29 -5.90 6.55
N GLU A 173 6.46 -5.91 5.51
CA GLU A 173 6.87 -6.05 4.11
C GLU A 173 7.37 -4.71 3.52
N ARG A 174 8.53 -4.24 4.00
CA ARG A 174 9.27 -3.19 3.30
C ARG A 174 10.01 -3.79 2.11
N HIS A 175 9.42 -3.66 0.92
CA HIS A 175 10.00 -4.09 -0.34
C HIS A 175 10.91 -3.01 -0.95
N ASP A 176 11.84 -2.49 -0.15
CA ASP A 176 12.85 -1.61 -0.69
C ASP A 176 13.83 -2.45 -1.49
N ILE A 177 13.89 -2.19 -2.80
CA ILE A 177 14.86 -2.81 -3.67
C ILE A 177 16.22 -2.20 -3.32
N SER A 178 17.18 -3.04 -2.94
CA SER A 178 18.54 -2.61 -2.57
C SER A 178 19.45 -2.45 -3.79
N GLU A 179 19.24 -3.27 -4.82
CA GLU A 179 20.12 -3.39 -5.97
C GLU A 179 19.36 -3.27 -7.29
N TYR A 180 20.05 -2.76 -8.30
CA TYR A 180 19.49 -2.66 -9.63
C TYR A 180 19.45 -4.04 -10.31
N ASP A 181 18.28 -4.43 -10.82
CA ASP A 181 18.09 -5.58 -11.71
C ASP A 181 17.51 -5.08 -13.04
N GLU A 182 18.09 -5.51 -14.17
CA GLU A 182 17.57 -5.18 -15.50
C GLU A 182 16.10 -5.59 -15.70
N LYS A 183 15.65 -6.64 -15.01
CA LYS A 183 14.25 -7.11 -15.07
C LYS A 183 13.26 -6.15 -14.41
N LEU A 184 13.71 -5.26 -13.53
CA LEU A 184 12.84 -4.26 -12.91
C LEU A 184 12.51 -3.10 -13.84
N VAL A 185 13.26 -2.97 -14.94
CA VAL A 185 13.17 -1.86 -15.90
C VAL A 185 12.59 -2.33 -17.25
N ARG A 186 12.62 -3.63 -17.52
CA ARG A 186 12.01 -4.25 -18.71
C ARG A 186 10.57 -4.67 -18.43
#